data_AF-A0A658NNP7-F1
#
_entry.id   AF-A0A658NNP7-F1
#
_cell.length_a   1.000
_cell.length_b   1.000
_cell.length_c   1.000
_cell.angle_alpha   90.00
_cell.angle_beta   90.00
_cell.angle_gamma   90.00
#
_symmetry.space_group_name_H-M   'P 1'
#
loop_
_entity.id
_entity.type
_entity.pdbx_description
1 polymer ?
#
loop_
_entity_poly.entity_id
_entity_poly.type
_entity_poly.pdbx_seq_one_letter_code
_entity_poly.pdbx_strand_id
1 'polypeptide(L)'
;GAKTTKMHQGHRGANHPVKRLADGVVEITSMNHGFAVDNTALPDSVTETHVSLFDGSNCGIAVKGKKAFSVQYHPEASPGPMDS
;
A
#
# COMPACT_ATOMS: atom_id res chain seq x y z
N GLY A 1 -5.07 11.56 -10.86
CA GLY A 1 -6.46 11.65 -10.41
C GLY A 1 -6.53 11.68 -8.90
N ALA A 2 -5.93 10.69 -8.24
CA ALA A 2 -5.67 10.73 -6.80
C ALA A 2 -4.61 11.78 -6.42
N LYS A 3 -4.54 12.10 -5.13
CA LYS A 3 -3.55 13.01 -4.52
C LYS A 3 -2.56 12.22 -3.66
N THR A 4 -1.37 12.77 -3.48
CA THR A 4 -0.39 12.28 -2.51
C THR A 4 -0.24 13.29 -1.38
N THR A 5 0.03 12.79 -0.18
CA THR A 5 0.27 13.62 1.01
C THR A 5 1.57 13.21 1.68
N LYS A 6 2.28 14.17 2.26
CA LYS A 6 3.46 13.90 3.09
C LYS A 6 2.99 13.34 4.43
N MET A 7 3.53 12.21 4.83
CA MET A 7 3.17 11.56 6.08
C MET A 7 3.83 12.27 7.26
N HIS A 8 3.15 12.30 8.41
CA HIS A 8 3.75 12.77 9.66
C HIS A 8 4.92 11.85 10.07
N GLN A 9 4.65 10.55 10.12
CA GLN A 9 5.64 9.49 10.28
C GLN A 9 5.59 8.61 9.02
N GLY A 10 6.69 8.56 8.27
CA GLY A 10 6.79 7.67 7.11
C GLY A 10 7.07 6.22 7.53
N HIS A 11 6.80 5.27 6.64
CA HIS A 11 7.04 3.85 6.88
C HIS A 11 8.46 3.47 6.43
N ARG A 12 9.29 3.06 7.39
CA ARG A 12 10.70 2.69 7.20
C ARG A 12 11.03 1.48 8.07
N GLY A 13 11.02 0.30 7.49
CA GLY A 13 11.23 -0.95 8.24
C GLY A 13 10.80 -2.18 7.45
N ALA A 14 11.03 -3.35 8.03
CA ALA A 14 10.78 -4.65 7.41
C ALA A 14 9.78 -5.52 8.18
N ASN A 15 8.93 -4.89 8.99
CA ASN A 15 7.94 -5.55 9.85
C ASN A 15 6.53 -4.99 9.66
N HIS A 16 6.27 -4.28 8.56
CA HIS A 16 5.04 -3.50 8.40
C HIS A 16 3.89 -4.39 7.92
N PRO A 17 2.83 -4.60 8.72
CA PRO A 17 1.73 -5.48 8.35
C PRO A 17 0.79 -4.78 7.36
N VAL A 18 0.59 -5.39 6.20
CA VAL A 18 -0.31 -4.92 5.14
C VAL A 18 -1.39 -5.97 4.90
N LYS A 19 -2.65 -5.54 4.89
CA LYS A 19 -3.78 -6.41 4.58
C LYS A 19 -4.21 -6.24 3.14
N ARG A 20 -4.24 -7.34 2.38
CA ARG A 20 -4.88 -7.40 1.07
C ARG A 20 -6.40 -7.52 1.25
N LEU A 21 -7.15 -6.59 0.67
CA LEU A 21 -8.59 -6.47 0.90
C LEU A 21 -9.41 -7.56 0.21
N ALA A 22 -8.89 -8.14 -0.87
CA ALA A 22 -9.63 -9.10 -1.70
C ALA A 22 -9.97 -10.41 -0.96
N ASP A 23 -9.08 -10.89 -0.09
CA ASP A 23 -9.25 -12.14 0.66
C ASP A 23 -8.86 -12.03 2.14
N GLY A 24 -8.40 -10.85 2.57
CA GLY A 24 -8.08 -10.57 3.97
C GLY A 24 -6.73 -11.09 4.44
N VAL A 25 -5.90 -11.64 3.56
CA VAL A 25 -4.53 -12.07 3.90
C VAL A 25 -3.70 -10.89 4.38
N VAL A 26 -2.85 -11.13 5.38
CA VAL A 26 -1.90 -10.16 5.92
C VAL A 26 -0.49 -10.59 5.55
N GLU A 27 0.25 -9.66 4.97
CA GLU A 27 1.65 -9.82 4.56
C GLU A 27 2.51 -8.91 5.44
N ILE A 28 3.65 -9.42 5.91
CA ILE A 28 4.67 -8.57 6.52
C ILE A 28 5.55 -8.05 5.40
N THR A 29 5.72 -6.72 5.32
CA THR A 29 6.31 -6.07 4.14
C THR A 29 7.50 -5.19 4.51
N SER A 30 8.37 -4.96 3.52
CA SER A 30 9.42 -3.95 3.59
C SER A 30 8.93 -2.61 3.05
N MET A 31 9.13 -1.56 3.83
CA MET A 31 8.63 -0.21 3.56
C MET A 31 9.77 0.81 3.64
N ASN A 32 9.81 1.74 2.69
CA ASN A 32 10.70 2.89 2.74
C ASN A 32 10.10 4.11 2.00
N HIS A 33 9.02 4.68 2.53
CA HIS A 33 8.37 5.85 1.93
C HIS A 33 7.96 6.90 2.99
N GLY A 34 7.88 8.15 2.56
CA GLY A 34 7.45 9.29 3.40
C GLY A 34 6.22 10.04 2.86
N PHE A 35 5.66 9.56 1.76
CA PHE A 35 4.44 10.06 1.14
C PHE A 35 3.50 8.87 0.92
N ALA A 36 2.20 9.10 0.97
CA ALA A 36 1.18 8.10 0.70
C ALA A 36 0.14 8.65 -0.28
N VAL A 37 -0.53 7.75 -0.99
CA VAL A 37 -1.74 8.07 -1.75
C VAL A 37 -2.90 8.24 -0.76
N ASP A 38 -3.70 9.29 -0.93
CA ASP A 38 -4.89 9.54 -0.11
C ASP A 38 -6.03 8.58 -0.50
N ASN A 39 -6.30 7.58 0.35
CA ASN A 39 -7.36 6.59 0.12
C ASN A 39 -8.77 7.14 0.32
N THR A 40 -8.93 8.31 0.94
CA THR A 40 -10.24 8.96 1.10
C THR A 40 -10.67 9.73 -0.15
N ALA A 41 -9.73 9.95 -1.09
CA ALA A 41 -9.92 10.77 -2.29
C ALA A 41 -9.53 10.04 -3.58
N LEU A 42 -9.75 8.72 -3.63
CA LEU A 42 -9.53 7.95 -4.86
C LEU A 42 -10.63 8.26 -5.89
N PRO A 43 -10.28 8.43 -7.18
CA PRO A 43 -11.28 8.56 -8.23
C PRO A 43 -12.03 7.25 -8.43
N ASP A 44 -13.29 7.30 -8.90
CA ASP A 44 -14.15 6.14 -9.11
C ASP A 44 -13.55 5.04 -9.99
N SER A 45 -12.59 5.37 -10.84
CA SER A 45 -11.87 4.44 -11.72
C SER A 45 -10.76 3.64 -11.01
N VAL A 46 -10.49 3.91 -9.74
CA VAL A 46 -9.43 3.28 -8.94
C VAL A 46 -10.06 2.62 -7.71
N THR A 47 -9.49 1.49 -7.30
CA THR A 47 -9.88 0.76 -6.09
C THR A 47 -8.67 0.52 -5.23
N GLU A 48 -8.80 0.76 -3.93
CA GLU A 48 -7.81 0.36 -2.94
C GLU A 48 -7.74 -1.17 -2.84
N THR A 49 -6.54 -1.73 -2.88
CA THR A 49 -6.32 -3.18 -2.84
C THR A 49 -5.62 -3.64 -1.57
N HIS A 50 -4.80 -2.78 -0.97
CA HIS A 50 -4.02 -3.08 0.23
C HIS A 50 -4.06 -1.90 1.19
N VAL A 51 -4.10 -2.20 2.48
CA VAL A 51 -4.13 -1.19 3.56
C VAL A 51 -3.12 -1.52 4.65
N SER A 52 -2.44 -0.51 5.17
CA SER A 52 -1.57 -0.61 6.34
C SER A 52 -2.40 -0.93 7.58
N LEU A 53 -2.02 -1.97 8.32
CA LEU A 53 -2.66 -2.29 9.60
C LEU A 53 -2.10 -1.48 10.78
N PHE A 54 -1.03 -0.71 10.58
CA PHE A 54 -0.52 0.19 11.62
C PHE A 54 -1.28 1.51 11.71
N ASP A 55 -1.73 2.07 10.58
CA ASP A 55 -2.29 3.41 10.54
C ASP A 55 -3.42 3.61 9.50
N GLY A 56 -3.80 2.56 8.77
CA GLY A 56 -4.88 2.64 7.79
C GLY A 56 -4.52 3.34 6.48
N SER A 57 -3.25 3.69 6.25
CA SER A 57 -2.84 4.32 4.99
C SER A 57 -2.94 3.36 3.81
N ASN A 58 -3.11 3.91 2.61
CA ASN A 58 -3.10 3.13 1.38
C ASN A 58 -1.78 2.38 1.18
N CYS A 59 -1.85 1.09 0.86
CA CYS A 59 -0.69 0.27 0.51
C CYS A 59 -0.76 -0.35 -0.90
N GLY A 60 -1.83 -0.08 -1.65
CA GLY A 60 -1.97 -0.59 -3.00
C GLY A 60 -3.27 -0.14 -3.65
N ILE A 61 -3.23 -0.06 -4.99
CA ILE A 61 -4.36 0.32 -5.83
C ILE A 61 -4.41 -0.50 -7.12
N ALA A 62 -5.60 -0.59 -7.71
CA ALA A 62 -5.82 -1.13 -9.05
C ALA A 62 -6.78 -0.24 -9.84
N VAL A 63 -6.59 -0.17 -11.16
CA VAL A 63 -7.48 0.57 -12.07
C VAL A 63 -8.59 -0.36 -12.55
N LYS A 64 -9.85 0.04 -12.35
CA LYS A 64 -11.03 -0.74 -12.76
C LYS A 64 -11.00 -0.99 -14.26
N GLY A 65 -11.21 -2.26 -14.65
CA GLY A 65 -11.27 -2.68 -16.05
C GLY A 65 -9.95 -2.65 -16.81
N LYS A 66 -8.79 -2.46 -16.14
CA LYS A 66 -7.47 -2.46 -16.77
C LYS A 66 -6.50 -3.39 -16.04
N LYS A 67 -5.48 -3.89 -16.76
CA LYS A 67 -4.35 -4.64 -16.19
C LYS A 67 -3.28 -3.70 -15.63
N ALA A 68 -3.69 -2.79 -14.74
CA ALA A 68 -2.82 -1.80 -14.13
C ALA A 68 -3.07 -1.75 -12.62
N PHE A 69 -2.03 -2.04 -11.84
CA PHE A 69 -2.04 -2.02 -10.38
C PHE A 69 -0.68 -1.58 -9.85
N SER A 70 -0.63 -1.18 -8.58
CA SER A 70 0.62 -0.86 -7.88
C SER A 70 0.49 -1.18 -6.39
N VAL A 71 1.63 -1.39 -5.75
CA VAL A 71 1.77 -1.53 -4.30
C VAL A 71 2.68 -0.41 -3.77
N GLN A 72 2.53 -0.07 -2.49
CA GLN A 72 3.29 0.99 -1.83
C GLN A 72 4.56 0.46 -1.14
N TYR A 73 4.56 -0.83 -0.78
CA TYR A 73 5.70 -1.55 -0.22
C TYR A 73 6.65 -2.05 -1.32
N HIS A 74 7.79 -2.59 -0.89
CA HIS A 74 8.79 -3.23 -1.74
C HIS A 74 8.54 -4.74 -1.79
N PRO A 75 7.81 -5.28 -2.79
CA PRO A 75 7.55 -6.72 -2.92
C PRO A 75 8.82 -7.52 -3.23
N GLU A 76 9.83 -6.87 -3.84
CA GLU A 76 11.15 -7.46 -4.06
C GLU A 76 11.95 -7.65 -2.77
N ALA A 77 11.50 -7.02 -1.67
CA ALA A 77 12.19 -6.96 -0.39
C ALA A 77 13.66 -6.50 -0.51
N SER A 78 14.58 -7.15 0.21
CA SER A 78 16.03 -6.90 0.21
C SER A 78 16.48 -5.51 0.76
N PRO A 79 16.54 -5.34 2.10
CA PRO A 79 16.26 -6.34 3.14
C PRO A 79 14.76 -6.48 3.44
N GLY A 80 14.32 -7.67 3.87
CA GLY A 80 12.95 -7.89 4.36
C GLY A 80 12.39 -9.30 4.15
N PRO A 81 11.17 -9.56 4.65
CA PRO A 81 10.42 -10.81 4.44
C PRO A 81 10.02 -11.01 2.96
N MET A 82 9.80 -12.26 2.56
CA MET A 82 9.39 -12.64 1.19
C MET A 82 7.92 -13.07 1.13
N ASP A 83 7.09 -12.44 1.94
CA ASP A 83 5.69 -12.82 2.13
C ASP A 83 4.78 -12.27 1.02
N SER A 84 5.32 -11.44 0.12
CA SER A 84 4.59 -10.57 -0.83
C SER A 84 4.79 -10.91 -2.30
#